data_AF-H0F6X5-F1
#
_entry.id   AF-H0F6X5-F1
#
_cell.length_a   1.000
_cell.length_b   1.000
_cell.length_c   1.000
_cell.angle_alpha   90.00
_cell.angle_beta   90.00
_cell.angle_gamma   90.00
#
_symmetry.space_group_name_H-M   'P 1'
#
loop_
_entity.id
_entity.type
_entity.pdbx_description
1 polymer ?
#
loop_
_entity_poly.entity_id
_entity_poly.type
_entity_poly.pdbx_seq_one_letter_code
_entity_poly.pdbx_strand_id
1 'polypeptide(L)'
;MSGELAIVLCILSAAIVLFVIGRPRSDAVALLVMLLLPLSGTVTYREALDGFSNPAIVLIACLFVVGEGLVRTGVAQAVGDLLLRHGGKSEGRLVLLVMGAVGMMGAVMSSTAVVAIFIPIVLRIARQSGMASRRILMPMGTAAAISGMLTLVATTPNLVLNSALGYAGYEGFGFFAFTPIGVVVLAGGIAYMLFARRLIDAGQSPGATNRPSLGDWASKYSLQNRAYRLLVEESSDLVGRQLGVCGAELGTSACVIAIERNSRFARAVMRATADDVLEAGDILLLDMDVEDFDIEGFCSRHLLKRLAMSGVYFADQARDVGMVEVIVPAESGLVGARARESVALERHGVFIVGIWRGKEAMRKLPDVRMRVGDTLLVVGPWAGIFSLQAEEHDLVSLAMPVEADSLIPVPNRALLALLSLATVIFLMLTDWVPNVMAGLVGALMMGAFGCVTLDVAYRSINWRALILIVGMLPFALALKRSGGVDLAAQFLLHYSGDWGLYGQLALVFLATVSLGMVVSGTATAVLMGPVAISIAESLHASPYAFAMTVAIASSAAFMSPVSTPSNALVSVAGGFGFADYLKIGTPLTLFSLLVSVMLIPILFPS
;
A
#
# COMPACT_ATOMS: atom_id res chain seq x y z
N MET A 1 -19.02 -37.25 24.19
CA MET A 1 -18.94 -36.50 22.92
C MET A 1 -19.78 -37.25 21.89
N SER A 2 -20.69 -36.58 21.19
CA SER A 2 -21.38 -37.17 20.03
C SER A 2 -20.37 -37.47 18.92
N GLY A 3 -20.61 -38.51 18.10
CA GLY A 3 -19.72 -38.85 16.98
C GLY A 3 -19.58 -37.69 15.99
N GLU A 4 -20.66 -36.94 15.77
CA GLU A 4 -20.66 -35.73 14.93
C GLU A 4 -19.76 -34.63 15.48
N LEU A 5 -19.76 -34.39 16.80
CA LEU A 5 -18.90 -33.38 17.42
C LEU A 5 -17.42 -33.73 17.27
N ALA A 6 -17.06 -35.00 17.44
CA ALA A 6 -15.69 -35.44 17.25
C ALA A 6 -15.21 -35.18 15.80
N ILE A 7 -16.07 -35.40 14.80
CA ILE A 7 -15.75 -35.13 13.39
C ILE A 7 -15.58 -33.63 13.16
N VAL A 8 -16.52 -32.79 13.62
CA VAL A 8 -16.45 -31.33 13.45
C VAL A 8 -15.21 -30.76 14.12
N LEU A 9 -14.88 -31.19 15.34
CA LEU A 9 -13.67 -30.75 16.05
C LEU A 9 -12.38 -31.25 15.38
N CYS A 10 -12.40 -32.45 14.79
CA CYS A 10 -11.26 -32.96 14.03
C CYS A 10 -11.02 -32.12 12.77
N ILE A 11 -12.07 -31.81 12.01
CA ILE A 11 -12.00 -30.94 10.83
C ILE A 11 -11.53 -29.53 11.24
N LEU A 12 -12.05 -28.98 12.34
CA LEU A 12 -11.61 -27.67 12.86
C LEU A 12 -10.12 -27.70 13.22
N SER A 13 -9.69 -28.71 13.98
CA SER A 13 -8.30 -28.83 14.43
C SER A 13 -7.36 -28.96 13.23
N ALA A 14 -7.74 -29.78 12.23
CA ALA A 14 -7.00 -29.89 10.99
C ALA A 14 -6.94 -28.56 10.23
N ALA A 15 -8.05 -27.83 10.13
CA ALA A 15 -8.08 -26.51 9.48
C ALA A 15 -7.18 -25.50 10.20
N ILE A 16 -7.22 -25.43 11.53
CA ILE A 16 -6.34 -24.57 12.35
C ILE A 16 -4.88 -24.91 12.09
N VAL A 17 -4.52 -26.19 12.11
CA VAL A 17 -3.15 -26.64 11.83
C VAL A 17 -2.71 -26.24 10.42
N LEU A 18 -3.56 -26.42 9.41
CA LEU A 18 -3.26 -26.02 8.03
C LEU A 18 -3.13 -24.49 7.87
N PHE A 19 -3.96 -23.71 8.57
CA PHE A 19 -3.82 -22.25 8.59
C PHE A 19 -2.51 -21.80 9.25
N VAL A 20 -2.08 -22.46 10.32
CA VAL A 20 -0.80 -22.21 11.00
C VAL A 20 0.39 -22.59 10.12
N ILE A 21 0.32 -23.74 9.43
CA ILE A 21 1.36 -24.18 8.48
C ILE A 21 1.42 -23.24 7.27
N GLY A 22 0.32 -22.60 6.90
CA GLY A 22 0.20 -21.75 5.72
C GLY A 22 0.27 -22.51 4.40
N ARG A 23 0.16 -23.86 4.44
CA ARG A 23 0.11 -24.74 3.25
C ARG A 23 -0.94 -25.84 3.46
N PRO A 24 -1.92 -26.01 2.55
CA PRO A 24 -2.20 -25.20 1.36
C PRO A 24 -2.67 -23.79 1.75
N ARG A 25 -2.91 -22.93 0.75
CA ARG A 25 -3.37 -21.55 0.99
C ARG A 25 -4.69 -21.52 1.76
N SER A 26 -4.95 -20.45 2.51
CA SER A 26 -6.12 -20.34 3.39
C SER A 26 -7.46 -20.50 2.67
N ASP A 27 -7.59 -19.95 1.46
CA ASP A 27 -8.75 -20.11 0.58
C ASP A 27 -8.98 -21.58 0.17
N ALA A 28 -7.89 -22.33 -0.07
CA ALA A 28 -7.98 -23.76 -0.34
C ALA A 28 -8.38 -24.57 0.90
N VAL A 29 -7.89 -24.20 2.10
CA VAL A 29 -8.32 -24.84 3.36
C VAL A 29 -9.82 -24.64 3.57
N ALA A 30 -10.35 -23.44 3.30
CA ALA A 30 -11.78 -23.17 3.38
C ALA A 30 -12.62 -24.03 2.42
N LEU A 31 -12.15 -24.20 1.17
CA LEU A 31 -12.81 -25.09 0.20
C LEU A 31 -12.78 -26.55 0.65
N LEU A 32 -11.69 -27.00 1.27
CA LEU A 32 -11.60 -28.35 1.85
C LEU A 32 -12.61 -28.53 2.98
N VAL A 33 -12.74 -27.56 3.90
CA VAL A 33 -13.74 -27.60 4.98
C VAL A 33 -15.16 -27.62 4.40
N MET A 34 -15.44 -26.76 3.41
CA MET A 34 -16.71 -26.68 2.71
C MET A 34 -17.09 -27.99 2.01
N LEU A 35 -16.11 -28.76 1.53
CA LEU A 35 -16.31 -30.06 0.91
C LEU A 35 -16.46 -31.18 1.95
N LEU A 36 -15.63 -31.19 2.98
CA LEU A 36 -15.57 -32.28 3.98
C LEU A 36 -16.78 -32.30 4.91
N LEU A 37 -17.34 -31.13 5.27
CA LEU A 37 -18.50 -31.07 6.17
C LEU A 37 -19.74 -31.77 5.55
N PRO A 38 -20.14 -31.49 4.29
CA PRO A 38 -21.20 -32.24 3.65
C PRO A 38 -20.92 -33.72 3.47
N LEU A 39 -19.68 -34.09 3.15
CA LEU A 39 -19.28 -35.50 3.02
C LEU A 39 -19.36 -36.25 4.35
N SER A 40 -19.14 -35.56 5.47
CA SER A 40 -19.33 -36.12 6.80
C SER A 40 -20.79 -36.26 7.25
N GLY A 41 -21.75 -35.72 6.48
CA GLY A 41 -23.17 -35.73 6.81
C GLY A 41 -23.58 -34.76 7.91
N THR A 42 -22.69 -33.88 8.39
CA THR A 42 -23.00 -32.89 9.45
C THR A 42 -23.81 -31.71 8.93
N VAL A 43 -23.63 -31.38 7.66
CA VAL A 43 -24.30 -30.28 6.93
C VAL A 43 -24.71 -30.80 5.56
N THR A 44 -25.75 -30.25 4.95
CA THR A 44 -26.14 -30.62 3.58
C THR A 44 -25.32 -29.87 2.52
N TYR A 45 -25.25 -30.38 1.28
CA TYR A 45 -24.55 -29.67 0.19
C TYR A 45 -25.17 -28.29 -0.12
N ARG A 46 -26.49 -28.13 0.09
CA ARG A 46 -27.19 -26.85 -0.12
C ARG A 46 -26.74 -25.84 0.94
N GLU A 47 -26.81 -26.24 2.21
CA GLU A 47 -26.35 -25.42 3.34
C GLU A 47 -24.87 -25.04 3.22
N ALA A 48 -24.04 -25.93 2.64
CA ALA A 48 -22.66 -25.58 2.36
C ALA A 48 -22.51 -24.49 1.29
N LEU A 49 -23.37 -24.49 0.27
CA LEU A 49 -23.35 -23.54 -0.84
C LEU A 49 -24.13 -22.24 -0.58
N ASP A 50 -25.03 -22.22 0.43
CA ASP A 50 -25.87 -21.07 0.76
C ASP A 50 -25.06 -19.78 0.96
N GLY A 51 -23.82 -19.93 1.46
CA GLY A 51 -22.85 -18.85 1.58
C GLY A 51 -22.73 -18.02 0.31
N PHE A 52 -22.65 -18.62 -0.89
CA PHE A 52 -22.48 -17.89 -2.16
C PHE A 52 -23.63 -16.94 -2.51
N SER A 53 -24.84 -17.20 -1.99
CA SER A 53 -26.02 -16.36 -2.24
C SER A 53 -26.14 -15.19 -1.26
N ASN A 54 -25.24 -15.09 -0.29
CA ASN A 54 -25.33 -14.10 0.78
C ASN A 54 -25.07 -12.66 0.25
N PRO A 55 -26.02 -11.73 0.43
CA PRO A 55 -25.83 -10.32 0.05
C PRO A 55 -24.54 -9.70 0.63
N ALA A 56 -24.16 -10.05 1.86
CA ALA A 56 -22.96 -9.51 2.49
C ALA A 56 -21.69 -9.71 1.64
N ILE A 57 -21.56 -10.82 0.89
CA ILE A 57 -20.42 -11.10 0.03
C ILE A 57 -20.38 -10.16 -1.18
N VAL A 58 -21.54 -9.92 -1.79
CA VAL A 58 -21.67 -8.99 -2.93
C VAL A 58 -21.31 -7.57 -2.48
N LEU A 59 -21.76 -7.18 -1.29
CA LEU A 59 -21.41 -5.90 -0.69
C LEU A 59 -19.90 -5.76 -0.51
N ILE A 60 -19.23 -6.78 0.04
CA ILE A 60 -17.78 -6.80 0.22
C ILE A 60 -17.04 -6.61 -1.11
N ALA A 61 -17.48 -7.32 -2.15
CA ALA A 61 -16.92 -7.17 -3.49
C ALA A 61 -17.05 -5.73 -4.02
N CYS A 62 -18.23 -5.11 -3.85
CA CYS A 62 -18.46 -3.71 -4.25
C CYS A 62 -17.57 -2.74 -3.47
N LEU A 63 -17.38 -2.99 -2.17
CA LEU A 63 -16.54 -2.16 -1.32
C LEU A 63 -15.05 -2.24 -1.69
N PHE A 64 -14.56 -3.40 -2.15
CA PHE A 64 -13.20 -3.49 -2.72
C PHE A 64 -13.03 -2.59 -3.94
N VAL A 65 -14.03 -2.54 -4.83
CA VAL A 65 -14.02 -1.66 -6.01
C VAL A 65 -14.02 -0.18 -5.61
N VAL A 66 -14.85 0.21 -4.64
CA VAL A 66 -14.89 1.58 -4.11
C VAL A 66 -13.56 1.96 -3.47
N GLY A 67 -12.96 1.05 -2.69
CA GLY A 67 -11.64 1.24 -2.10
C GLY A 67 -10.56 1.48 -3.15
N GLU A 68 -10.51 0.65 -4.19
CA GLU A 68 -9.57 0.79 -5.32
C GLU A 68 -9.74 2.11 -6.07
N GLY A 69 -10.99 2.56 -6.27
CA GLY A 69 -11.27 3.86 -6.89
C GLY A 69 -10.73 5.03 -6.07
N LEU A 70 -10.78 4.95 -4.74
CA LEU A 70 -10.21 5.98 -3.88
C LEU A 70 -8.68 6.01 -3.95
N VAL A 71 -8.04 4.85 -4.05
CA VAL A 71 -6.58 4.74 -4.23
C VAL A 71 -6.14 5.44 -5.52
N ARG A 72 -6.84 5.18 -6.63
CA ARG A 72 -6.43 5.64 -7.98
C ARG A 72 -6.70 7.11 -8.28
N THR A 73 -7.61 7.73 -7.55
CA THR A 73 -7.99 9.13 -7.79
C THR A 73 -7.05 10.15 -7.16
N GLY A 74 -5.92 9.71 -6.56
CA GLY A 74 -4.87 10.60 -6.05
C GLY A 74 -5.13 11.17 -4.65
N VAL A 75 -6.17 10.71 -3.95
CA VAL A 75 -6.48 11.15 -2.57
C VAL A 75 -5.30 10.90 -1.63
N ALA A 76 -4.66 9.74 -1.75
CA ALA A 76 -3.52 9.39 -0.91
C ALA A 76 -2.30 10.30 -1.12
N GLN A 77 -2.05 10.76 -2.35
CA GLN A 77 -0.97 11.71 -2.64
C GLN A 77 -1.27 13.12 -2.15
N ALA A 78 -2.51 13.59 -2.26
CA ALA A 78 -2.90 14.89 -1.71
C ALA A 78 -2.66 14.96 -0.19
N VAL A 79 -2.94 13.86 0.53
CA VAL A 79 -2.63 13.74 1.95
C VAL A 79 -1.11 13.68 2.19
N GLY A 80 -0.36 12.95 1.36
CA GLY A 80 1.11 12.93 1.41
C GLY A 80 1.76 14.31 1.26
N ASP A 81 1.28 15.10 0.30
CA ASP A 81 1.75 16.47 0.05
C ASP A 81 1.42 17.40 1.25
N LEU A 82 0.26 17.20 1.89
CA LEU A 82 -0.12 17.91 3.12
C LEU A 82 0.83 17.59 4.29
N LEU A 83 1.23 16.31 4.43
CA LEU A 83 2.17 15.84 5.46
C LEU A 83 3.56 16.43 5.26
N LEU A 84 4.04 16.51 4.02
CA LEU A 84 5.32 17.15 3.68
C LEU A 84 5.32 18.63 4.10
N ARG A 85 4.23 19.36 3.81
CA ARG A 85 4.14 20.80 4.13
C ARG A 85 4.08 21.10 5.64
N HIS A 86 3.43 20.23 6.43
CA HIS A 86 3.17 20.50 7.86
C HIS A 86 4.01 19.67 8.84
N GLY A 87 4.66 18.59 8.38
CA GLY A 87 5.34 17.61 9.23
C GLY A 87 6.82 17.88 9.51
N GLY A 88 7.52 18.66 8.68
CA GLY A 88 8.99 18.77 8.71
C GLY A 88 9.62 19.48 9.92
N LYS A 89 8.83 20.06 10.84
CA LYS A 89 9.37 20.89 11.95
C LYS A 89 9.65 20.12 13.25
N SER A 90 9.08 18.92 13.43
CA SER A 90 9.25 18.13 14.67
C SER A 90 8.86 16.66 14.46
N GLU A 91 9.71 15.73 14.92
CA GLU A 91 9.42 14.29 14.97
C GLU A 91 8.10 14.00 15.73
N GLY A 92 7.86 14.78 16.80
CA GLY A 92 6.58 14.98 17.51
C GLY A 92 5.38 14.99 16.61
N ARG A 93 5.33 16.07 15.85
CA ARG A 93 4.21 16.44 14.98
C ARG A 93 4.11 15.51 13.79
N LEU A 94 5.24 15.03 13.25
CA LEU A 94 5.22 14.12 12.11
C LEU A 94 4.56 12.79 12.48
N VAL A 95 4.90 12.19 13.63
CA VAL A 95 4.25 10.95 14.09
C VAL A 95 2.75 11.14 14.25
N LEU A 96 2.32 12.22 14.91
CA LEU A 96 0.91 12.56 15.07
C LEU A 96 0.18 12.66 13.72
N LEU A 97 0.76 13.42 12.77
CA LEU A 97 0.17 13.65 11.46
C LEU A 97 0.14 12.38 10.60
N VAL A 98 1.22 11.58 10.60
CA VAL A 98 1.30 10.32 9.84
C VAL A 98 0.31 9.31 10.39
N MET A 99 0.24 9.13 11.72
CA MET A 99 -0.71 8.20 12.33
C MET A 99 -2.16 8.62 12.07
N GLY A 100 -2.46 9.92 12.18
CA GLY A 100 -3.80 10.44 11.87
C GLY A 100 -4.17 10.24 10.40
N ALA A 101 -3.26 10.57 9.48
CA ALA A 101 -3.47 10.42 8.04
C ALA A 101 -3.66 8.95 7.63
N VAL A 102 -2.78 8.07 8.10
CA VAL A 102 -2.84 6.63 7.80
C VAL A 102 -4.07 5.99 8.46
N GLY A 103 -4.38 6.35 9.70
CA GLY A 103 -5.57 5.89 10.39
C GLY A 103 -6.84 6.26 9.62
N MET A 104 -6.99 7.52 9.24
CA MET A 104 -8.18 7.98 8.50
C MET A 104 -8.28 7.38 7.09
N MET A 105 -7.18 7.29 6.33
CA MET A 105 -7.24 6.70 5.00
C MET A 105 -7.42 5.19 5.02
N GLY A 106 -6.74 4.50 5.94
CA GLY A 106 -6.93 3.07 6.15
C GLY A 106 -8.29 2.72 6.73
N ALA A 107 -9.09 3.70 7.16
CA ALA A 107 -10.48 3.50 7.56
C ALA A 107 -11.38 3.27 6.33
N VAL A 108 -10.92 3.61 5.12
CA VAL A 108 -11.69 3.46 3.88
C VAL A 108 -10.97 2.57 2.87
N MET A 109 -9.65 2.54 2.93
CA MET A 109 -8.78 1.79 2.03
C MET A 109 -8.19 0.58 2.75
N SER A 110 -7.72 -0.41 1.98
CA SER A 110 -6.96 -1.52 2.55
C SER A 110 -5.70 -1.02 3.26
N SER A 111 -5.51 -1.43 4.52
CA SER A 111 -4.34 -1.09 5.34
C SER A 111 -3.00 -1.39 4.64
N THR A 112 -2.97 -2.43 3.79
CA THR A 112 -1.78 -2.80 3.02
C THR A 112 -1.47 -1.80 1.92
N ALA A 113 -2.49 -1.33 1.20
CA ALA A 113 -2.33 -0.33 0.14
C ALA A 113 -1.87 1.03 0.71
N VAL A 114 -2.48 1.44 1.83
CA VAL A 114 -2.11 2.70 2.51
C VAL A 114 -0.66 2.64 2.96
N VAL A 115 -0.22 1.55 3.60
CA VAL A 115 1.18 1.38 4.01
C VAL A 115 2.13 1.41 2.82
N ALA A 116 1.82 0.71 1.74
CA ALA A 116 2.65 0.67 0.53
C ALA A 116 2.87 2.08 -0.06
N ILE A 117 1.82 2.91 -0.08
CA ILE A 117 1.90 4.30 -0.56
C ILE A 117 2.68 5.18 0.42
N PHE A 118 2.52 4.94 1.72
CA PHE A 118 3.09 5.81 2.76
C PHE A 118 4.56 5.52 3.08
N ILE A 119 5.04 4.29 2.87
CA ILE A 119 6.46 3.95 3.04
C ILE A 119 7.38 4.91 2.27
N PRO A 120 7.26 5.09 0.94
CA PRO A 120 8.15 5.99 0.21
C PRO A 120 8.01 7.44 0.66
N ILE A 121 6.80 7.89 1.01
CA ILE A 121 6.54 9.25 1.51
C ILE A 121 7.26 9.48 2.84
N VAL A 122 7.10 8.55 3.80
CA VAL A 122 7.75 8.62 5.11
C VAL A 122 9.26 8.54 4.99
N LEU A 123 9.80 7.67 4.13
CA LEU A 123 11.23 7.58 3.87
C LEU A 123 11.78 8.88 3.27
N ARG A 124 11.06 9.51 2.34
CA ARG A 124 11.43 10.82 1.75
C ARG A 124 11.45 11.92 2.82
N ILE A 125 10.40 12.01 3.65
CA ILE A 125 10.31 13.01 4.73
C ILE A 125 11.44 12.81 5.75
N ALA A 126 11.70 11.57 6.14
CA ALA A 126 12.75 11.22 7.10
C ALA A 126 14.14 11.63 6.58
N ARG A 127 14.44 11.35 5.29
CA ARG A 127 15.69 11.78 4.63
C ARG A 127 15.83 13.30 4.56
N GLN A 128 14.79 14.01 4.13
CA GLN A 128 14.81 15.47 4.02
C GLN A 128 14.94 16.18 5.38
N SER A 129 14.37 15.58 6.43
CA SER A 129 14.36 16.15 7.77
C SER A 129 15.48 15.63 8.69
N GLY A 130 16.38 14.77 8.18
CA GLY A 130 17.45 14.15 8.97
C GLY A 130 16.96 13.25 10.12
N MET A 131 15.73 12.75 10.07
CA MET A 131 15.11 11.94 11.11
C MET A 131 15.32 10.44 10.86
N ALA A 132 15.37 9.64 11.93
CA ALA A 132 15.46 8.19 11.83
C ALA A 132 14.14 7.59 11.33
N SER A 133 14.13 7.03 10.11
CA SER A 133 12.93 6.44 9.49
C SER A 133 12.23 5.40 10.36
N ARG A 134 12.99 4.57 11.11
CA ARG A 134 12.42 3.57 12.04
C ARG A 134 11.45 4.18 13.06
N ARG A 135 11.72 5.39 13.54
CA ARG A 135 10.86 6.06 14.54
C ARG A 135 9.53 6.56 13.99
N ILE A 136 9.36 6.60 12.67
CA ILE A 136 8.14 7.03 11.99
C ILE A 136 7.43 5.84 11.33
N LEU A 137 8.18 4.88 10.77
CA LEU A 137 7.64 3.69 10.13
C LEU A 137 6.86 2.78 11.08
N MET A 138 7.34 2.59 12.32
CA MET A 138 6.62 1.75 13.29
C MET A 138 5.28 2.38 13.73
N PRO A 139 5.20 3.67 14.13
CA PRO A 139 3.91 4.34 14.37
C PRO A 139 2.97 4.33 13.17
N MET A 140 3.50 4.50 11.95
CA MET A 140 2.71 4.41 10.72
C MET A 140 2.09 3.01 10.55
N GLY A 141 2.87 1.95 10.76
CA GLY A 141 2.38 0.57 10.71
C GLY A 141 1.32 0.29 11.76
N THR A 142 1.50 0.76 12.99
CA THR A 142 0.48 0.60 14.05
C THR A 142 -0.78 1.38 13.75
N ALA A 143 -0.70 2.59 13.19
CA ALA A 143 -1.87 3.32 12.72
C ALA A 143 -2.61 2.59 11.59
N ALA A 144 -1.90 1.92 10.68
CA ALA A 144 -2.52 1.11 9.63
C ALA A 144 -3.20 -0.15 10.18
N ALA A 145 -2.67 -0.75 11.24
CA ALA A 145 -3.37 -1.83 11.95
C ALA A 145 -4.61 -1.29 12.69
N ILE A 146 -4.50 -0.12 13.33
CA ILE A 146 -5.62 0.53 14.02
C ILE A 146 -6.72 0.99 13.07
N SER A 147 -6.38 1.36 11.84
CA SER A 147 -7.37 1.82 10.86
C SER A 147 -8.46 0.78 10.60
N GLY A 148 -8.11 -0.51 10.73
CA GLY A 148 -9.04 -1.62 10.69
C GLY A 148 -10.10 -1.64 11.77
N MET A 149 -9.94 -0.86 12.83
CA MET A 149 -10.91 -0.72 13.92
C MET A 149 -11.81 0.51 13.75
N LEU A 150 -11.71 1.27 12.66
CA LEU A 150 -12.46 2.50 12.47
C LEU A 150 -13.77 2.33 11.69
N THR A 151 -13.83 1.45 10.70
CA THR A 151 -15.05 1.22 9.91
C THR A 151 -15.23 -0.26 9.59
N LEU A 152 -16.45 -0.60 9.20
CA LEU A 152 -16.77 -1.94 8.71
C LEU A 152 -15.93 -2.36 7.48
N VAL A 153 -15.56 -1.42 6.62
CA VAL A 153 -14.92 -1.70 5.32
C VAL A 153 -13.40 -1.73 5.40
N ALA A 154 -12.83 -1.13 6.44
CA ALA A 154 -11.39 -0.96 6.60
C ALA A 154 -10.60 -2.26 6.46
N THR A 155 -11.14 -3.38 6.95
CA THR A 155 -10.46 -4.68 6.87
C THR A 155 -11.41 -5.84 6.61
N THR A 156 -10.88 -6.87 5.93
CA THR A 156 -11.60 -8.11 5.65
C THR A 156 -12.16 -8.82 6.88
N PRO A 157 -11.45 -8.92 8.03
CA PRO A 157 -12.01 -9.46 9.28
C PRO A 157 -13.36 -8.87 9.67
N ASN A 158 -13.54 -7.54 9.61
CA ASN A 158 -14.80 -6.90 10.02
C ASN A 158 -15.96 -7.34 9.11
N LEU A 159 -15.67 -7.42 7.81
CA LEU A 159 -16.61 -7.87 6.80
C LEU A 159 -17.00 -9.34 6.97
N VAL A 160 -16.03 -10.19 7.36
CA VAL A 160 -16.28 -11.59 7.72
C VAL A 160 -17.27 -11.67 8.88
N LEU A 161 -17.00 -10.94 9.96
CA LEU A 161 -17.83 -10.96 11.17
C LEU A 161 -19.25 -10.45 10.89
N ASN A 162 -19.35 -9.39 10.10
CA ASN A 162 -20.62 -8.87 9.63
C ASN A 162 -21.42 -9.91 8.83
N SER A 163 -20.75 -10.66 7.94
CA SER A 163 -21.40 -11.75 7.19
C SER A 163 -21.81 -12.92 8.09
N ALA A 164 -21.02 -13.22 9.13
CA ALA A 164 -21.33 -14.28 10.09
C ALA A 164 -22.57 -13.95 10.93
N LEU A 165 -22.76 -12.68 11.32
CA LEU A 165 -24.00 -12.21 11.96
C LEU A 165 -25.22 -12.39 11.05
N GLY A 166 -25.11 -11.96 9.79
CA GLY A 166 -26.16 -12.15 8.78
C GLY A 166 -26.56 -13.63 8.61
N TYR A 167 -25.58 -14.53 8.62
CA TYR A 167 -25.84 -15.97 8.52
C TYR A 167 -26.52 -16.54 9.77
N ALA A 168 -26.20 -16.01 10.96
CA ALA A 168 -26.87 -16.37 12.20
C ALA A 168 -28.28 -15.76 12.35
N GLY A 169 -28.74 -14.98 11.36
CA GLY A 169 -30.07 -14.35 11.35
C GLY A 169 -30.12 -12.97 12.02
N TYR A 170 -28.97 -12.38 12.32
CA TYR A 170 -28.86 -11.03 12.87
C TYR A 170 -28.63 -10.01 11.76
N GLU A 171 -29.09 -8.77 11.98
CA GLU A 171 -28.70 -7.67 11.10
C GLU A 171 -27.19 -7.44 11.20
N GLY A 172 -26.58 -7.00 10.09
CA GLY A 172 -25.16 -6.66 10.08
C GLY A 172 -24.82 -5.45 10.95
N PHE A 173 -23.53 -5.21 11.15
CA PHE A 173 -23.04 -3.98 11.75
C PHE A 173 -23.33 -2.78 10.84
N GLY A 174 -23.70 -1.65 11.46
CA GLY A 174 -23.67 -0.36 10.78
C GLY A 174 -22.25 0.04 10.36
N PHE A 175 -22.14 0.90 9.34
CA PHE A 175 -20.85 1.30 8.76
C PHE A 175 -19.83 1.85 9.79
N PHE A 176 -20.32 2.66 10.75
CA PHE A 176 -19.51 3.30 11.80
C PHE A 176 -19.63 2.62 13.17
N ALA A 177 -20.14 1.39 13.25
CA ALA A 177 -20.28 0.66 14.52
C ALA A 177 -18.93 0.46 15.25
N PHE A 178 -17.84 0.38 14.48
CA PHE A 178 -16.47 0.19 14.97
C PHE A 178 -15.82 1.50 15.43
N THR A 179 -16.27 2.63 14.90
CA THR A 179 -15.59 3.94 15.02
C THR A 179 -15.36 4.39 16.46
N PRO A 180 -16.32 4.28 17.40
CA PRO A 180 -16.08 4.71 18.78
C PRO A 180 -14.90 3.98 19.42
N ILE A 181 -14.78 2.67 19.19
CA ILE A 181 -13.68 1.83 19.69
C ILE A 181 -12.39 2.22 18.98
N GLY A 182 -12.41 2.27 17.64
CA GLY A 182 -11.23 2.61 16.84
C GLY A 182 -10.66 3.98 17.14
N VAL A 183 -11.50 5.00 17.37
CA VAL A 183 -11.04 6.36 17.71
C VAL A 183 -10.35 6.39 19.07
N VAL A 184 -10.89 5.70 20.08
CA VAL A 184 -10.25 5.60 21.40
C VAL A 184 -8.92 4.86 21.30
N VAL A 185 -8.88 3.75 20.56
CA VAL A 185 -7.65 2.98 20.33
C VAL A 185 -6.62 3.78 19.52
N LEU A 186 -7.06 4.56 18.52
CA LEU A 186 -6.19 5.43 17.74
C LEU A 186 -5.61 6.57 18.58
N ALA A 187 -6.44 7.26 19.37
CA ALA A 187 -5.99 8.33 20.25
C ALA A 187 -4.99 7.80 21.29
N GLY A 188 -5.28 6.67 21.93
CA GLY A 188 -4.37 6.03 22.87
C GLY A 188 -3.10 5.50 22.20
N GLY A 189 -3.22 4.95 20.99
CA GLY A 189 -2.08 4.49 20.19
C GLY A 189 -1.16 5.63 19.77
N ILE A 190 -1.71 6.78 19.36
CA ILE A 190 -0.96 8.01 19.08
C ILE A 190 -0.24 8.48 20.34
N ALA A 191 -0.97 8.60 21.46
CA ALA A 191 -0.38 9.01 22.73
C ALA A 191 0.78 8.09 23.12
N TYR A 192 0.57 6.77 23.08
CA TYR A 192 1.60 5.77 23.34
C TYR A 192 2.81 5.91 22.40
N MET A 193 2.60 6.04 21.09
CA MET A 193 3.68 6.13 20.10
C MET A 193 4.50 7.41 20.22
N LEU A 194 3.91 8.53 20.68
CA LEU A 194 4.66 9.76 20.96
C LEU A 194 5.73 9.57 22.05
N PHE A 195 5.50 8.66 23.00
CA PHE A 195 6.48 8.27 24.02
C PHE A 195 7.33 7.09 23.55
N ALA A 196 6.70 6.03 23.04
CA ALA A 196 7.33 4.77 22.67
C ALA A 196 8.33 4.90 21.53
N ARG A 197 8.19 5.90 20.64
CA ARG A 197 9.20 6.17 19.61
C ARG A 197 10.62 6.38 20.16
N ARG A 198 10.75 6.84 21.41
CA ARG A 198 12.07 7.02 22.06
C ARG A 198 12.70 5.68 22.44
N LEU A 199 11.89 4.64 22.63
CA LEU A 199 12.32 3.27 22.90
C LEU A 199 12.73 2.54 21.61
N ILE A 200 12.40 3.10 20.44
CA ILE A 200 12.80 2.57 19.14
C ILE A 200 14.21 3.07 18.85
N ASP A 201 15.13 2.12 18.70
CA ASP A 201 16.49 2.43 18.30
C ASP A 201 16.48 3.20 17.00
N ALA A 202 17.15 4.36 17.00
CA ALA A 202 17.36 5.17 15.81
C ALA A 202 18.27 4.48 14.78
N GLY A 203 18.69 3.23 15.05
CA GLY A 203 19.58 2.43 14.22
C GLY A 203 19.28 2.59 12.74
N GLN A 204 20.32 2.54 11.93
CA GLN A 204 20.20 2.76 10.49
C GLN A 204 19.17 1.78 9.94
N SER A 205 18.09 2.30 9.34
CA SER A 205 17.22 1.47 8.51
C SER A 205 18.13 0.73 7.54
N PRO A 206 18.08 -0.61 7.43
CA PRO A 206 18.76 -1.28 6.34
C PRO A 206 18.29 -0.57 5.07
N GLY A 207 19.22 0.01 4.33
CA GLY A 207 18.91 0.75 3.10
C GLY A 207 17.92 -0.08 2.32
N ALA A 208 16.72 0.48 2.08
CA ALA A 208 15.59 -0.22 1.50
C ALA A 208 16.09 -1.17 0.40
N THR A 209 15.85 -2.47 0.59
CA THR A 209 16.15 -3.57 -0.34
C THR A 209 16.60 -3.11 -1.72
N ASN A 210 17.92 -2.95 -1.92
CA ASN A 210 18.67 -2.88 -3.19
C ASN A 210 17.95 -2.28 -4.42
N ARG A 211 17.07 -1.29 -4.23
CA ARG A 211 16.39 -0.53 -5.29
C ARG A 211 16.82 0.91 -5.09
N PRO A 212 17.77 1.41 -5.89
CA PRO A 212 18.30 2.75 -5.73
C PRO A 212 17.17 3.76 -5.95
N SER A 213 17.06 4.77 -5.07
CA SER A 213 16.23 5.94 -5.39
C SER A 213 16.89 6.76 -6.49
N LEU A 214 16.14 7.61 -7.19
CA LEU A 214 16.69 8.56 -8.18
C LEU A 214 17.89 9.36 -7.65
N GLY A 215 17.89 9.71 -6.36
CA GLY A 215 19.01 10.37 -5.68
C GLY A 215 20.22 9.45 -5.44
N ASP A 216 19.99 8.16 -5.20
CA ASP A 216 21.05 7.15 -5.07
C ASP A 216 21.66 6.81 -6.44
N TRP A 217 20.88 6.88 -7.52
CA TRP A 217 21.42 6.84 -8.87
C TRP A 217 22.18 8.13 -9.20
N ALA A 218 21.65 9.31 -8.87
CA ALA A 218 22.36 10.55 -9.11
C ALA A 218 23.71 10.63 -8.39
N SER A 219 23.84 10.01 -7.20
CA SER A 219 25.12 9.87 -6.51
C SER A 219 25.99 8.72 -7.06
N LYS A 220 25.43 7.53 -7.32
CA LYS A 220 26.15 6.38 -7.93
C LYS A 220 26.75 6.72 -9.29
N TYR A 221 26.03 7.51 -10.09
CA TYR A 221 26.45 7.96 -11.42
C TYR A 221 27.21 9.30 -11.39
N SER A 222 27.50 9.86 -10.21
CA SER A 222 28.19 11.16 -10.05
C SER A 222 27.56 12.32 -10.84
N LEU A 223 26.24 12.27 -11.08
CA LEU A 223 25.51 13.29 -11.83
C LEU A 223 25.55 14.67 -11.14
N GLN A 224 25.82 14.71 -9.83
CA GLN A 224 25.95 15.96 -9.07
C GLN A 224 27.15 16.80 -9.49
N ASN A 225 28.20 16.16 -10.02
CA ASN A 225 29.40 16.83 -10.50
C ASN A 225 29.40 17.01 -12.03
N ARG A 226 28.60 16.22 -12.76
CA ARG A 226 28.59 16.19 -14.23
C ARG A 226 27.39 16.92 -14.86
N ALA A 227 26.24 16.95 -14.18
CA ALA A 227 25.01 17.50 -14.73
C ALA A 227 24.72 18.92 -14.22
N TYR A 228 24.53 19.87 -15.14
CA TYR A 228 24.27 21.28 -14.83
C TYR A 228 22.94 21.74 -15.42
N ARG A 229 22.22 22.60 -14.68
CA ARG A 229 20.98 23.23 -15.14
C ARG A 229 21.22 24.71 -15.40
N LEU A 230 21.05 25.13 -16.64
CA LEU A 230 21.20 26.52 -17.05
C LEU A 230 19.85 27.05 -17.56
N LEU A 231 19.34 28.09 -16.90
CA LEU A 231 18.16 28.81 -17.35
C LEU A 231 18.58 29.82 -18.42
N VAL A 232 17.91 29.77 -19.57
CA VAL A 232 18.01 30.78 -20.62
C VAL A 232 17.19 31.99 -20.19
N GLU A 233 17.86 33.05 -19.75
CA GLU A 233 17.20 34.31 -19.37
C GLU A 233 16.69 35.06 -20.61
N GLU A 234 15.71 35.94 -20.42
CA GLU A 234 15.11 36.74 -21.51
C GLU A 234 16.15 37.60 -22.25
N SER A 235 17.26 37.94 -21.59
CA SER A 235 18.38 38.69 -22.14
C SER A 235 19.49 37.83 -22.76
N SER A 236 19.31 36.50 -22.86
CA SER A 236 20.34 35.59 -23.36
C SER A 236 20.50 35.66 -24.88
N ASP A 237 21.75 35.74 -25.35
CA ASP A 237 22.11 35.69 -26.78
C ASP A 237 21.80 34.34 -27.46
N LEU A 238 21.39 33.34 -26.67
CA LEU A 238 20.98 32.02 -27.13
C LEU A 238 19.50 31.95 -27.54
N VAL A 239 18.68 32.92 -27.15
CA VAL A 239 17.27 32.97 -27.54
C VAL A 239 17.13 33.13 -29.05
N GLY A 240 16.37 32.23 -29.69
CA GLY A 240 16.17 32.22 -31.14
C GLY A 240 17.27 31.52 -31.94
N ARG A 241 18.31 30.97 -31.29
CA ARG A 241 19.36 30.18 -31.97
C ARG A 241 19.01 28.70 -31.99
N GLN A 242 19.46 28.02 -33.05
CA GLN A 242 19.42 26.56 -33.12
C GLN A 242 20.47 25.95 -32.19
N LEU A 243 20.05 24.89 -31.50
CA LEU A 243 20.89 24.17 -30.55
C LEU A 243 22.12 23.56 -31.22
N GLY A 244 22.05 23.17 -32.49
CA GLY A 244 23.19 22.62 -33.24
C GLY A 244 24.35 23.60 -33.39
N VAL A 245 24.04 24.89 -33.53
CA VAL A 245 25.04 25.97 -33.59
C VAL A 245 25.64 26.23 -32.21
N CYS A 246 24.81 26.21 -31.17
CA CYS A 246 25.25 26.35 -29.78
C CYS A 246 26.07 25.13 -29.30
N GLY A 247 25.72 23.93 -29.78
CA GLY A 247 26.43 22.68 -29.53
C GLY A 247 27.83 22.64 -30.15
N ALA A 248 28.05 23.37 -31.24
CA ALA A 248 29.39 23.53 -31.82
C ALA A 248 30.30 24.41 -30.94
N GLU A 249 29.75 25.41 -30.24
CA GLU A 249 30.49 26.26 -29.28
C GLU A 249 30.81 25.53 -27.97
N LEU A 250 29.99 24.54 -27.58
CA LEU A 250 30.21 23.66 -26.42
C LEU A 250 31.31 22.61 -26.64
N GLY A 251 31.70 22.35 -27.91
CA GLY A 251 32.75 21.40 -28.26
C GLY A 251 32.44 19.95 -27.85
N THR A 252 33.48 19.14 -27.61
CA THR A 252 33.36 17.74 -27.12
C THR A 252 33.28 17.64 -25.60
N SER A 253 33.39 18.76 -24.87
CA SER A 253 33.50 18.80 -23.41
C SER A 253 32.16 18.90 -22.69
N ALA A 254 31.10 19.33 -23.40
CA ALA A 254 29.78 19.56 -22.83
C ALA A 254 28.67 19.16 -23.81
N CYS A 255 27.64 18.46 -23.31
CA CYS A 255 26.52 17.98 -24.12
C CYS A 255 25.19 18.42 -23.50
N VAL A 256 24.29 19.01 -24.30
CA VAL A 256 22.92 19.28 -23.86
C VAL A 256 22.10 17.98 -24.00
N ILE A 257 21.64 17.46 -22.87
CA ILE A 257 20.87 16.21 -22.78
C ILE A 257 19.40 16.47 -23.07
N ALA A 258 18.85 17.53 -22.51
CA ALA A 258 17.43 17.84 -22.56
C ALA A 258 17.15 19.34 -22.39
N ILE A 259 15.99 19.76 -22.88
CA ILE A 259 15.43 21.11 -22.73
C ILE A 259 14.13 20.98 -21.96
N GLU A 260 14.02 21.61 -20.79
CA GLU A 260 12.76 21.76 -20.05
C GLU A 260 12.10 23.08 -20.49
N ARG A 261 10.96 22.99 -21.18
CA ARG A 261 10.16 24.13 -21.65
C ARG A 261 8.82 24.18 -20.94
N ASN A 262 8.41 25.37 -20.53
CA ASN A 262 7.16 25.59 -19.82
C ASN A 262 6.03 25.85 -20.84
N SER A 263 5.19 24.86 -21.15
CA SER A 263 4.02 25.03 -22.03
C SER A 263 2.78 25.46 -21.24
N ARG A 264 1.77 26.04 -21.92
CA ARG A 264 0.52 26.55 -21.32
C ARG A 264 -0.26 25.54 -20.48
N PHE A 265 -0.01 24.23 -20.63
CA PHE A 265 -0.73 23.17 -19.94
C PHE A 265 0.16 22.20 -19.13
N ALA A 266 1.49 22.17 -19.36
CA ALA A 266 2.44 21.31 -18.63
C ALA A 266 3.90 21.76 -18.88
N ARG A 267 4.82 21.40 -17.98
CA ARG A 267 6.27 21.47 -18.25
C ARG A 267 6.68 20.24 -19.04
N ALA A 268 7.19 20.45 -20.25
CA ALA A 268 7.64 19.37 -21.12
C ALA A 268 9.16 19.30 -21.10
N VAL A 269 9.70 18.13 -20.77
CA VAL A 269 11.12 17.83 -20.96
C VAL A 269 11.28 17.21 -22.34
N MET A 270 11.96 17.92 -23.23
CA MET A 270 12.18 17.53 -24.63
C MET A 270 13.63 17.13 -24.83
N ARG A 271 13.89 16.22 -25.77
CA ARG A 271 15.27 15.93 -26.22
C ARG A 271 15.83 17.17 -26.88
N ALA A 272 17.08 17.46 -26.62
CA ALA A 272 17.81 18.50 -27.32
C ALA A 272 18.25 17.95 -28.69
N THR A 273 17.59 18.37 -29.78
CA THR A 273 17.99 18.06 -31.17
C THR A 273 18.71 19.26 -31.79
N ALA A 274 19.58 19.02 -32.78
CA ALA A 274 20.38 20.09 -33.39
C ALA A 274 19.52 21.18 -34.06
N ASP A 275 18.29 20.84 -34.46
CA ASP A 275 17.36 21.74 -35.12
C ASP A 275 16.49 22.55 -34.15
N ASP A 276 16.51 22.23 -32.85
CA ASP A 276 15.67 22.89 -31.86
C ASP A 276 16.10 24.35 -31.65
N VAL A 277 15.12 25.26 -31.69
CA VAL A 277 15.33 26.67 -31.42
C VAL A 277 15.08 26.95 -29.93
N LEU A 278 16.07 27.55 -29.27
CA LEU A 278 16.01 27.91 -27.85
C LEU A 278 15.07 29.10 -27.61
N GLU A 279 14.21 29.00 -26.61
CA GLU A 279 13.28 30.05 -26.19
C GLU A 279 13.68 30.64 -24.83
N ALA A 280 13.26 31.89 -24.58
CA ALA A 280 13.43 32.51 -23.27
C ALA A 280 12.63 31.74 -22.21
N GLY A 281 13.30 31.39 -21.10
CA GLY A 281 12.72 30.58 -20.04
C GLY A 281 12.95 29.07 -20.18
N ASP A 282 13.62 28.61 -21.25
CA ASP A 282 14.08 27.23 -21.37
C ASP A 282 15.12 26.89 -20.31
N ILE A 283 15.06 25.68 -19.78
CA ILE A 283 16.07 25.15 -18.85
C ILE A 283 16.84 24.05 -19.56
N LEU A 284 18.13 24.32 -19.80
CA LEU A 284 19.05 23.39 -20.43
C LEU A 284 19.67 22.47 -19.40
N LEU A 285 19.55 21.16 -19.62
CA LEU A 285 20.22 20.13 -18.84
C LEU A 285 21.49 19.71 -19.58
N LEU A 286 22.66 20.04 -19.04
CA LEU A 286 23.97 19.71 -19.63
C LEU A 286 24.65 18.58 -18.87
N ASP A 287 25.28 17.64 -19.57
CA ASP A 287 26.28 16.69 -19.04
C ASP A 287 27.67 17.16 -19.47
N MET A 288 28.55 17.43 -18.51
CA MET A 288 29.89 18.01 -18.74
C MET A 288 30.96 17.33 -17.89
N ASP A 289 32.10 17.00 -18.50
CA ASP A 289 33.27 16.50 -17.77
C ASP A 289 34.04 17.70 -17.17
N VAL A 290 34.13 17.76 -15.84
CA VAL A 290 34.49 19.00 -15.10
C VAL A 290 35.95 19.39 -15.27
N GLU A 291 36.81 18.49 -15.74
CA GLU A 291 38.25 18.73 -15.77
C GLU A 291 38.70 19.72 -16.86
N ASP A 292 37.88 20.04 -17.87
CA ASP A 292 38.29 20.84 -19.04
C ASP A 292 37.34 22.00 -19.45
N PHE A 293 36.20 22.26 -18.79
CA PHE A 293 35.21 23.27 -19.24
C PHE A 293 34.87 24.35 -18.19
N ASP A 294 35.13 25.62 -18.52
CA ASP A 294 34.77 26.78 -17.70
C ASP A 294 33.29 27.15 -17.82
N ILE A 295 32.48 26.57 -16.92
CA ILE A 295 31.04 26.82 -16.87
C ILE A 295 30.69 28.25 -16.46
N GLU A 296 31.48 28.87 -15.59
CA GLU A 296 31.19 30.22 -15.09
C GLU A 296 31.43 31.24 -16.21
N GLY A 297 32.49 31.05 -16.99
CA GLY A 297 32.75 31.81 -18.20
C GLY A 297 31.70 31.59 -19.30
N PHE A 298 31.14 30.38 -19.42
CA PHE A 298 30.04 30.12 -20.38
C PHE A 298 28.73 30.81 -19.95
N CYS A 299 28.37 30.71 -18.67
CA CYS A 299 27.17 31.37 -18.13
C CYS A 299 27.24 32.89 -18.24
N SER A 300 28.42 33.46 -17.96
CA SER A 300 28.65 34.91 -18.04
C SER A 300 28.62 35.43 -19.47
N ARG A 301 29.14 34.67 -20.44
CA ARG A 301 29.14 35.04 -21.87
C ARG A 301 27.76 35.01 -22.49
N HIS A 302 26.93 34.04 -22.13
CA HIS A 302 25.61 33.86 -22.74
C HIS A 302 24.45 34.31 -21.85
N LEU A 303 24.73 35.01 -20.74
CA LEU A 303 23.73 35.51 -19.79
C LEU A 303 22.77 34.39 -19.33
N LEU A 304 23.36 33.27 -18.91
CA LEU A 304 22.63 32.11 -18.39
C LEU A 304 22.68 32.10 -16.87
N LYS A 305 21.55 31.76 -16.26
CA LYS A 305 21.47 31.61 -14.80
C LYS A 305 21.60 30.15 -14.40
N ARG A 306 22.64 29.85 -13.63
CA ARG A 306 22.82 28.51 -13.05
C ARG A 306 21.74 28.24 -12.00
N LEU A 307 21.02 27.13 -12.18
CA LEU A 307 20.07 26.63 -11.20
C LEU A 307 20.75 25.57 -10.33
N ALA A 308 20.45 25.58 -9.03
CA ALA A 308 20.99 24.59 -8.10
C ALA A 308 20.42 23.19 -8.39
N MET A 309 21.30 22.19 -8.48
CA MET A 309 20.93 20.78 -8.50
C MET A 309 20.68 20.32 -7.07
N SER A 310 19.41 20.20 -6.69
CA SER A 310 19.00 19.63 -5.40
C SER A 310 18.41 18.25 -5.64
N GLY A 311 18.69 17.26 -4.79
CA GLY A 311 18.02 15.94 -4.84
C GLY A 311 16.49 16.02 -4.77
N VAL A 312 15.95 17.17 -4.37
CA VAL A 312 14.53 17.53 -4.36
C VAL A 312 13.96 17.69 -5.79
N TYR A 313 14.75 18.16 -6.76
CA TYR A 313 14.33 18.33 -8.16
C TYR A 313 13.94 16.99 -8.82
N PHE A 314 14.80 15.97 -8.67
CA PHE A 314 14.52 14.63 -9.19
C PHE A 314 13.30 13.98 -8.51
N ALA A 315 13.02 14.34 -7.25
CA ALA A 315 11.87 13.84 -6.51
C ALA A 315 10.55 14.57 -6.81
N ASP A 316 10.61 15.80 -7.34
CA ASP A 316 9.43 16.59 -7.75
C ASP A 316 9.04 16.34 -9.22
N GLN A 317 9.99 15.95 -10.09
CA GLN A 317 9.75 15.62 -11.50
C GLN A 317 9.51 14.13 -11.80
N ALA A 318 9.65 13.23 -10.81
CA ALA A 318 9.39 11.80 -10.95
C ALA A 318 7.95 11.45 -11.41
N ARG A 319 7.04 12.42 -11.44
CA ARG A 319 5.66 12.26 -11.92
C ARG A 319 5.54 12.19 -13.45
N ASP A 320 6.42 12.86 -14.20
CA ASP A 320 6.30 13.00 -15.67
C ASP A 320 7.48 12.39 -16.45
N VAL A 321 8.66 12.26 -15.83
CA VAL A 321 9.87 11.68 -16.44
C VAL A 321 10.38 10.53 -15.58
N GLY A 322 10.41 9.32 -16.15
CA GLY A 322 10.95 8.11 -15.53
C GLY A 322 12.44 7.95 -15.79
N MET A 323 13.18 7.40 -14.83
CA MET A 323 14.54 6.90 -15.02
C MET A 323 14.59 5.40 -14.69
N VAL A 324 15.23 4.57 -15.50
CA VAL A 324 15.30 3.11 -15.29
C VAL A 324 16.70 2.59 -15.61
N GLU A 325 17.21 1.66 -14.80
CA GLU A 325 18.46 0.93 -15.04
C GLU A 325 18.15 -0.39 -15.78
N VAL A 326 18.75 -0.57 -16.96
CA VAL A 326 18.41 -1.63 -17.91
C VAL A 326 19.66 -2.34 -18.38
N ILE A 327 19.65 -3.67 -18.47
CA ILE A 327 20.75 -4.43 -19.08
C ILE A 327 20.48 -4.70 -20.54
N VAL A 328 21.54 -4.64 -21.36
CA VAL A 328 21.56 -5.09 -22.75
C VAL A 328 21.75 -6.62 -22.82
N PRO A 329 20.72 -7.44 -23.12
CA PRO A 329 20.84 -8.87 -23.33
C PRO A 329 21.59 -9.21 -24.63
N ALA A 330 21.99 -10.48 -24.78
CA ALA A 330 22.77 -10.96 -25.93
C ALA A 330 22.04 -10.86 -27.28
N GLU A 331 20.71 -10.86 -27.24
CA GLU A 331 19.83 -10.87 -28.41
C GLU A 331 19.37 -9.46 -28.81
N SER A 332 19.85 -8.42 -28.11
CA SER A 332 19.42 -7.04 -28.31
C SER A 332 19.93 -6.42 -29.61
N GLY A 333 19.02 -5.80 -30.39
CA GLY A 333 19.34 -4.97 -31.55
C GLY A 333 20.15 -3.71 -31.22
N LEU A 334 20.29 -3.36 -29.94
CA LEU A 334 21.13 -2.26 -29.46
C LEU A 334 22.62 -2.64 -29.41
N VAL A 335 22.98 -3.92 -29.54
CA VAL A 335 24.37 -4.37 -29.49
C VAL A 335 25.16 -3.84 -30.70
N GLY A 336 26.24 -3.09 -30.43
CA GLY A 336 27.10 -2.49 -31.45
C GLY A 336 26.66 -1.11 -31.94
N ALA A 337 25.43 -0.67 -31.62
CA ALA A 337 24.98 0.69 -31.88
C ALA A 337 25.65 1.70 -30.95
N ARG A 338 25.81 2.94 -31.44
CA ARG A 338 26.28 4.07 -30.63
C ARG A 338 25.13 4.59 -29.78
N ALA A 339 25.42 4.90 -28.51
CA ALA A 339 24.42 5.39 -27.56
C ALA A 339 23.64 6.64 -28.07
N ARG A 340 24.26 7.46 -28.92
CA ARG A 340 23.66 8.67 -29.52
C ARG A 340 22.78 8.41 -30.75
N GLU A 341 23.08 7.37 -31.52
CA GLU A 341 22.54 7.13 -32.88
C GLU A 341 21.49 6.00 -32.92
N SER A 342 21.09 5.44 -31.76
CA SER A 342 20.08 4.38 -31.74
C SER A 342 18.68 4.92 -32.06
N VAL A 343 18.21 4.61 -33.27
CA VAL A 343 16.87 4.94 -33.77
C VAL A 343 15.76 4.30 -32.94
N ALA A 344 16.02 3.13 -32.33
CA ALA A 344 15.07 2.40 -31.49
C ALA A 344 14.69 3.18 -30.22
N LEU A 345 15.70 3.79 -29.57
CA LEU A 345 15.50 4.63 -28.38
C LEU A 345 14.79 5.95 -28.72
N GLU A 346 15.07 6.49 -29.91
CA GLU A 346 14.45 7.72 -30.42
C GLU A 346 12.95 7.55 -30.69
N ARG A 347 12.53 6.43 -31.31
CA ARG A 347 11.11 6.12 -31.58
C ARG A 347 10.24 6.16 -30.32
N HIS A 348 10.83 5.80 -29.18
CA HIS A 348 10.16 5.71 -27.89
C HIS A 348 10.32 6.98 -27.05
N GLY A 349 11.07 7.99 -27.49
CA GLY A 349 11.33 9.21 -26.71
C GLY A 349 12.19 8.97 -25.47
N VAL A 350 13.05 7.95 -25.52
CA VAL A 350 13.83 7.43 -24.39
C VAL A 350 15.32 7.68 -24.63
N PHE A 351 16.07 8.07 -23.59
CA PHE A 351 17.47 8.53 -23.70
C PHE A 351 18.40 7.82 -22.73
N ILE A 352 19.65 7.56 -23.12
CA ILE A 352 20.67 7.00 -22.22
C ILE A 352 21.44 8.13 -21.56
N VAL A 353 21.45 8.15 -20.23
CA VAL A 353 22.17 9.12 -19.39
C VAL A 353 23.44 8.52 -18.77
N GLY A 354 23.58 7.19 -18.76
CA GLY A 354 24.78 6.53 -18.25
C GLY A 354 24.96 5.12 -18.78
N ILE A 355 26.20 4.68 -18.94
CA ILE A 355 26.55 3.30 -19.30
C ILE A 355 27.57 2.79 -18.30
N TRP A 356 27.28 1.62 -17.73
CA TRP A 356 28.16 0.86 -16.84
C TRP A 356 28.57 -0.42 -17.52
N ARG A 357 29.87 -0.73 -17.41
CA ARG A 357 30.42 -2.00 -17.85
C ARG A 357 31.04 -2.67 -16.64
N GLY A 358 30.36 -3.70 -16.11
CA GLY A 358 30.75 -4.32 -14.85
C GLY A 358 30.62 -3.36 -13.66
N LYS A 359 31.75 -2.88 -13.12
CA LYS A 359 31.81 -1.97 -11.96
C LYS A 359 32.30 -0.56 -12.28
N GLU A 360 32.60 -0.27 -13.55
CA GLU A 360 33.13 1.02 -13.97
C GLU A 360 32.10 1.79 -14.79
N ALA A 361 31.91 3.07 -14.45
CA ALA A 361 31.13 4.00 -15.24
C ALA A 361 31.96 4.41 -16.48
N MET A 362 31.37 4.26 -17.67
CA MET A 362 32.04 4.65 -18.91
C MET A 362 32.07 6.19 -19.01
N ARG A 363 33.26 6.74 -19.26
CA ARG A 363 33.46 8.16 -19.57
C ARG A 363 33.23 8.38 -21.08
N LYS A 364 32.80 9.60 -21.47
CA LYS A 364 32.53 9.99 -22.87
C LYS A 364 31.44 9.15 -23.56
N LEU A 365 30.22 9.22 -23.01
CA LEU A 365 28.99 8.57 -23.53
C LEU A 365 28.74 8.67 -25.04
N PRO A 366 29.04 9.80 -25.74
CA PRO A 366 28.63 9.97 -27.15
C PRO A 366 29.21 8.92 -28.12
N ASP A 367 30.42 8.41 -27.87
CA ASP A 367 31.14 7.52 -28.81
C ASP A 367 31.18 6.04 -28.36
N VAL A 368 30.58 5.71 -27.22
CA VAL A 368 30.63 4.35 -26.66
C VAL A 368 29.65 3.45 -27.42
N ARG A 369 30.19 2.35 -27.97
CA ARG A 369 29.38 1.25 -28.52
C ARG A 369 28.85 0.37 -27.39
N MET A 370 27.55 0.11 -27.43
CA MET A 370 26.85 -0.77 -26.48
C MET A 370 27.29 -2.22 -26.69
N ARG A 371 27.56 -2.95 -25.60
CA ARG A 371 27.92 -4.37 -25.59
C ARG A 371 26.94 -5.17 -24.75
N VAL A 372 26.87 -6.46 -25.03
CA VAL A 372 26.12 -7.43 -24.22
C VAL A 372 26.59 -7.36 -22.76
N GLY A 373 25.65 -7.22 -21.84
CA GLY A 373 25.91 -7.10 -20.41
C GLY A 373 26.22 -5.68 -19.91
N ASP A 374 26.24 -4.67 -20.80
CA ASP A 374 26.29 -3.27 -20.38
C ASP A 374 24.99 -2.91 -19.63
N THR A 375 25.12 -2.13 -18.57
CA THR A 375 23.99 -1.59 -17.79
C THR A 375 23.79 -0.13 -18.17
N LEU A 376 22.63 0.19 -18.73
CA LEU A 376 22.24 1.51 -19.22
C LEU A 376 21.33 2.19 -18.21
N LEU A 377 21.60 3.44 -17.87
CA LEU A 377 20.65 4.32 -17.20
C LEU A 377 19.87 5.08 -18.25
N VAL A 378 18.57 4.88 -18.27
CA VAL A 378 17.67 5.31 -19.32
C VAL A 378 16.65 6.30 -18.74
N VAL A 379 16.35 7.40 -19.44
CA VAL A 379 15.48 8.49 -18.99
C VAL A 379 14.49 8.86 -20.09
N GLY A 380 13.21 9.00 -19.76
CA GLY A 380 12.17 9.35 -20.73
C GLY A 380 10.76 9.37 -20.12
N PRO A 381 9.72 9.68 -20.90
CA PRO A 381 8.35 9.57 -20.44
C PRO A 381 7.99 8.10 -20.17
N TRP A 382 7.22 7.85 -19.09
CA TRP A 382 6.85 6.49 -18.69
C TRP A 382 6.22 5.68 -19.82
N ALA A 383 5.35 6.31 -20.61
CA ALA A 383 4.71 5.67 -21.76
C ALA A 383 5.73 5.09 -22.74
N GLY A 384 6.80 5.84 -23.04
CA GLY A 384 7.88 5.43 -23.94
C GLY A 384 8.77 4.34 -23.36
N ILE A 385 9.07 4.41 -22.06
CA ILE A 385 9.86 3.38 -21.37
C ILE A 385 9.11 2.03 -21.37
N PHE A 386 7.79 2.05 -21.16
CA PHE A 386 6.98 0.83 -21.17
C PHE A 386 6.77 0.24 -22.58
N SER A 387 6.61 1.08 -23.62
CA SER A 387 6.53 0.57 -25.00
C SER A 387 7.86 -0.01 -25.48
N LEU A 388 9.00 0.59 -25.11
CA LEU A 388 10.33 0.04 -25.38
C LEU A 388 10.51 -1.37 -24.76
N GLN A 389 9.94 -1.60 -23.57
CA GLN A 389 9.97 -2.91 -22.91
C GLN A 389 9.01 -3.94 -23.52
N ALA A 390 7.90 -3.48 -24.12
CA ALA A 390 6.83 -4.35 -24.61
C ALA A 390 7.02 -4.75 -26.08
N GLU A 391 7.58 -3.87 -26.91
CA GLU A 391 7.73 -4.08 -28.36
C GLU A 391 9.07 -4.71 -28.76
N GLU A 392 10.14 -4.48 -28.00
CA GLU A 392 11.48 -4.97 -28.33
C GLU A 392 12.01 -5.85 -27.19
N HIS A 393 12.32 -7.12 -27.46
CA HIS A 393 13.00 -8.05 -26.53
C HIS A 393 14.46 -7.62 -26.23
N ASP A 394 14.79 -6.35 -26.46
CA ASP A 394 16.13 -5.80 -26.56
C ASP A 394 16.70 -5.35 -25.22
N LEU A 395 15.93 -5.41 -24.13
CA LEU A 395 16.31 -4.80 -22.86
C LEU A 395 15.68 -5.53 -21.67
N VAL A 396 16.52 -5.99 -20.73
CA VAL A 396 16.04 -6.63 -19.49
C VAL A 396 16.18 -5.62 -18.35
N SER A 397 15.05 -5.16 -17.81
CA SER A 397 15.02 -4.22 -16.69
C SER A 397 15.53 -4.91 -15.41
N LEU A 398 16.65 -4.43 -14.87
CA LEU A 398 17.20 -4.95 -13.60
C LEU A 398 16.52 -4.31 -12.38
N ALA A 399 16.07 -3.07 -12.49
CA ALA A 399 15.48 -2.34 -11.37
C ALA A 399 14.47 -1.30 -11.87
N MET A 400 13.18 -1.55 -11.63
CA MET A 400 12.16 -0.51 -11.68
C MET A 400 12.26 0.38 -10.42
N PRO A 401 12.20 1.71 -10.55
CA PRO A 401 12.00 2.60 -9.42
C PRO A 401 10.71 2.22 -8.69
N VAL A 402 10.68 2.40 -7.37
CA VAL A 402 9.45 2.20 -6.57
C VAL A 402 8.34 3.14 -7.05
N GLU A 403 8.70 4.24 -7.72
CA GLU A 403 7.79 5.18 -8.36
C GLU A 403 7.04 4.62 -9.59
N ALA A 404 7.55 3.58 -10.27
CA ALA A 404 6.89 2.98 -11.44
C ALA A 404 5.58 2.26 -11.09
N ASP A 405 5.53 1.66 -9.89
CA ASP A 405 4.35 0.98 -9.35
C ASP A 405 3.38 1.96 -8.64
N SER A 406 3.75 3.24 -8.50
CA SER A 406 2.86 4.26 -7.96
C SER A 406 1.83 4.65 -9.03
N LEU A 407 0.84 3.76 -9.19
CA LEU A 407 -0.47 3.93 -9.82
C LEU A 407 -0.64 5.33 -10.38
N ILE A 408 -0.46 5.49 -11.70
CA ILE A 408 -0.69 6.74 -12.44
C ILE A 408 -2.01 7.34 -11.94
N PRO A 409 -1.95 8.38 -11.09
CA PRO A 409 -3.16 8.97 -10.57
C PRO A 409 -3.81 9.65 -11.75
N VAL A 410 -5.07 9.35 -12.04
CA VAL A 410 -5.81 10.16 -13.01
C VAL A 410 -6.00 11.52 -12.35
N PRO A 411 -5.28 12.57 -12.77
CA PRO A 411 -5.40 13.86 -12.11
C PRO A 411 -6.86 14.31 -12.25
N ASN A 412 -7.41 14.93 -11.21
CA ASN A 412 -8.72 15.60 -11.21
C ASN A 412 -9.98 14.73 -10.99
N ARG A 413 -9.88 13.47 -10.53
CA ARG A 413 -11.07 12.63 -10.19
C ARG A 413 -11.31 12.37 -8.70
N ALA A 414 -10.45 12.90 -7.81
CA ALA A 414 -10.55 12.74 -6.35
C ALA A 414 -11.93 13.16 -5.79
N LEU A 415 -12.47 14.29 -6.25
CA LEU A 415 -13.77 14.79 -5.80
C LEU A 415 -14.90 13.84 -6.20
N LEU A 416 -14.86 13.27 -7.41
CA LEU A 416 -15.89 12.34 -7.90
C LEU A 416 -15.85 11.02 -7.13
N ALA A 417 -14.66 10.50 -6.82
CA ALA A 417 -14.52 9.33 -5.95
C ALA A 417 -15.06 9.60 -4.53
N LEU A 418 -14.72 10.74 -3.93
CA LEU A 418 -15.26 11.14 -2.62
C LEU A 418 -16.79 11.30 -2.64
N LEU A 419 -17.35 11.87 -3.71
CA LEU A 419 -18.80 12.00 -3.88
C LEU A 419 -19.49 10.63 -3.98
N SER A 420 -18.92 9.69 -4.74
CA SER A 420 -19.48 8.34 -4.84
C SER A 420 -19.43 7.61 -3.48
N LEU A 421 -18.33 7.74 -2.74
CA LEU A 421 -18.22 7.20 -1.38
C LEU A 421 -19.24 7.85 -0.43
N ALA A 422 -19.38 9.18 -0.47
CA ALA A 422 -20.35 9.91 0.33
C ALA A 422 -21.79 9.46 0.01
N THR A 423 -22.08 9.16 -1.25
CA THR A 423 -23.37 8.62 -1.70
C THR A 423 -23.63 7.24 -1.10
N VAL A 424 -22.65 6.33 -1.14
CA VAL A 424 -22.76 5.00 -0.51
C VAL A 424 -23.05 5.14 0.98
N ILE A 425 -22.27 5.97 1.68
CA ILE A 425 -22.43 6.19 3.12
C ILE A 425 -23.81 6.77 3.42
N PHE A 426 -24.26 7.76 2.66
CA PHE A 426 -25.59 8.36 2.83
C PHE A 426 -26.71 7.32 2.67
N LEU A 427 -26.64 6.46 1.65
CA LEU A 427 -27.62 5.40 1.43
C LEU A 427 -27.60 4.35 2.55
N MET A 428 -26.43 4.00 3.06
CA MET A 428 -26.30 3.07 4.19
C MET A 428 -26.79 3.64 5.52
N LEU A 429 -26.71 4.96 5.72
CA LEU A 429 -27.16 5.61 6.96
C LEU A 429 -28.65 5.91 6.98
N THR A 430 -29.26 6.05 5.80
CA THR A 430 -30.69 6.37 5.66
C THR A 430 -31.56 5.12 5.62
N ASP A 431 -30.95 3.92 5.49
CA ASP A 431 -31.63 2.62 5.32
C ASP A 431 -32.72 2.63 4.23
N TRP A 432 -32.61 3.54 3.25
CA TRP A 432 -33.56 3.65 2.14
C TRP A 432 -33.50 2.45 1.20
N VAL A 433 -32.31 1.85 1.09
CA VAL A 433 -32.06 0.67 0.27
C VAL A 433 -31.20 -0.30 1.08
N PRO A 434 -31.33 -1.62 0.86
CA PRO A 434 -30.43 -2.60 1.47
C PRO A 434 -28.96 -2.26 1.20
N ASN A 435 -28.09 -2.47 2.18
CA ASN A 435 -26.67 -2.13 2.12
C ASN A 435 -25.95 -2.64 0.86
N VAL A 436 -26.34 -3.83 0.36
CA VAL A 436 -25.85 -4.39 -0.91
C VAL A 436 -26.10 -3.46 -2.10
N MET A 437 -27.30 -2.88 -2.17
CA MET A 437 -27.69 -2.00 -3.25
C MET A 437 -26.93 -0.68 -3.17
N ALA A 438 -26.73 -0.15 -1.96
CA ALA A 438 -25.88 1.02 -1.75
C ALA A 438 -24.44 0.78 -2.24
N GLY A 439 -23.86 -0.38 -1.92
CA GLY A 439 -22.55 -0.80 -2.43
C GLY A 439 -22.49 -0.89 -3.95
N LEU A 440 -23.49 -1.51 -4.58
CA LEU A 440 -23.59 -1.63 -6.05
C LEU A 440 -23.68 -0.25 -6.72
N VAL A 441 -24.50 0.65 -6.18
CA VAL A 441 -24.59 2.04 -6.67
C VAL A 441 -23.23 2.71 -6.62
N GLY A 442 -22.50 2.58 -5.50
CA GLY A 442 -21.14 3.11 -5.36
C GLY A 442 -20.15 2.56 -6.38
N ALA A 443 -20.12 1.25 -6.56
CA ALA A 443 -19.22 0.59 -7.51
C ALA A 443 -19.54 1.01 -8.97
N LEU A 444 -20.81 1.12 -9.33
CA LEU A 444 -21.24 1.58 -10.65
C LEU A 444 -20.93 3.07 -10.86
N MET A 445 -21.11 3.93 -9.85
CA MET A 445 -20.72 5.34 -9.91
C MET A 445 -19.21 5.51 -10.09
N MET A 446 -18.40 4.70 -9.40
CA MET A 446 -16.94 4.69 -9.59
C MET A 446 -16.54 4.35 -11.03
N GLY A 447 -17.24 3.39 -11.64
CA GLY A 447 -17.08 3.06 -13.06
C GLY A 447 -17.54 4.19 -13.99
N ALA A 448 -18.73 4.75 -13.74
CA ALA A 448 -19.34 5.80 -14.57
C ALA A 448 -18.53 7.11 -14.56
N PHE A 449 -17.95 7.49 -13.41
CA PHE A 449 -17.06 8.64 -13.30
C PHE A 449 -15.64 8.35 -13.83
N GLY A 450 -15.37 7.12 -14.25
CA GLY A 450 -14.07 6.66 -14.72
C GLY A 450 -13.00 6.68 -13.63
N CYS A 451 -13.38 6.56 -12.36
CA CYS A 451 -12.42 6.37 -11.27
C CYS A 451 -11.75 5.00 -11.37
N VAL A 452 -12.50 3.99 -11.85
CA VAL A 452 -12.06 2.60 -12.00
C VAL A 452 -12.55 2.03 -13.33
N THR A 453 -11.70 1.32 -14.07
CA THR A 453 -12.12 0.55 -15.26
C THR A 453 -12.67 -0.81 -14.86
N LEU A 454 -13.49 -1.44 -15.71
CA LEU A 454 -14.09 -2.74 -15.42
C LEU A 454 -13.04 -3.82 -15.07
N ASP A 455 -11.94 -3.88 -15.82
CA ASP A 455 -10.85 -4.82 -15.57
C ASP A 455 -10.18 -4.60 -14.21
N VAL A 456 -9.97 -3.34 -13.85
CA VAL A 456 -9.41 -2.97 -12.55
C VAL A 456 -10.40 -3.33 -11.44
N ALA A 457 -11.69 -3.08 -11.63
CA ALA A 457 -12.72 -3.45 -10.66
C ALA A 457 -12.69 -4.96 -10.37
N TYR A 458 -12.69 -5.82 -11.39
CA TYR A 458 -12.62 -7.26 -11.19
C TYR A 458 -11.30 -7.72 -10.54
N ARG A 459 -10.18 -7.10 -10.90
CA ARG A 459 -8.87 -7.38 -10.28
C ARG A 459 -8.77 -6.89 -8.84
N SER A 460 -9.52 -5.85 -8.47
CA SER A 460 -9.50 -5.27 -7.12
C SER A 460 -10.21 -6.15 -6.09
N ILE A 461 -11.14 -6.99 -6.55
CA ILE A 461 -11.88 -7.91 -5.68
C ILE A 461 -10.93 -8.99 -5.16
N ASN A 462 -10.80 -9.09 -3.83
CA ASN A 462 -10.03 -10.15 -3.21
C ASN A 462 -10.83 -11.47 -3.16
N TRP A 463 -10.81 -12.20 -4.27
CA TRP A 463 -11.49 -13.50 -4.38
C TRP A 463 -11.07 -14.52 -3.31
N ARG A 464 -9.81 -14.45 -2.86
CA ARG A 464 -9.30 -15.34 -1.81
C ARG A 464 -10.04 -15.11 -0.49
N ALA A 465 -10.25 -13.84 -0.14
CA ALA A 465 -11.02 -13.46 1.04
C ALA A 465 -12.49 -13.90 0.93
N LEU A 466 -13.13 -13.67 -0.22
CA LEU A 466 -14.52 -14.06 -0.44
C LEU A 466 -14.72 -15.59 -0.32
N ILE A 467 -13.86 -16.37 -0.98
CA ILE A 467 -13.91 -17.84 -0.92
C ILE A 467 -13.65 -18.34 0.50
N LEU A 468 -12.72 -17.73 1.23
CA LEU A 468 -12.42 -18.08 2.61
C LEU A 468 -13.63 -17.84 3.53
N ILE A 469 -14.34 -16.72 3.38
CA ILE A 469 -15.57 -16.43 4.12
C ILE A 469 -16.62 -17.50 3.81
N VAL A 470 -16.93 -17.69 2.54
CA VAL A 470 -17.96 -18.64 2.08
C VAL A 470 -17.69 -20.05 2.56
N GLY A 471 -16.46 -20.54 2.38
CA GLY A 471 -16.11 -21.93 2.65
C GLY A 471 -16.14 -22.30 4.13
N MET A 472 -16.09 -21.31 5.02
CA MET A 472 -16.07 -21.51 6.45
C MET A 472 -17.42 -21.19 7.12
N LEU A 473 -18.38 -20.57 6.44
CA LEU A 473 -19.75 -20.41 6.95
C LEU A 473 -20.40 -21.74 7.38
N PRO A 474 -20.27 -22.85 6.63
CA PRO A 474 -20.90 -24.13 7.01
C PRO A 474 -20.36 -24.70 8.32
N PHE A 475 -19.14 -24.29 8.69
CA PHE A 475 -18.53 -24.69 9.96
C PHE A 475 -19.35 -24.23 11.17
N ALA A 476 -19.88 -23.00 11.12
CA ALA A 476 -20.74 -22.44 12.15
C ALA A 476 -21.96 -23.34 12.42
N LEU A 477 -22.63 -23.73 11.34
CA LEU A 477 -23.81 -24.58 11.37
C LEU A 477 -23.47 -25.98 11.90
N ALA A 478 -22.36 -26.56 11.46
CA ALA A 478 -21.88 -27.85 11.93
C ALA A 478 -21.56 -27.85 13.44
N LEU A 479 -20.93 -26.78 13.94
CA LEU A 479 -20.61 -26.65 15.36
C LEU A 479 -21.85 -26.49 16.24
N LYS A 480 -22.83 -25.72 15.77
CA LYS A 480 -24.13 -25.54 16.45
C LYS A 480 -24.92 -26.86 16.52
N ARG A 481 -25.00 -27.61 15.41
CA ARG A 481 -25.72 -28.91 15.38
C ARG A 481 -25.06 -29.99 16.22
N SER A 482 -23.73 -30.02 16.26
CA SER A 482 -22.98 -31.04 16.98
C SER A 482 -22.90 -30.80 18.50
N GLY A 483 -23.37 -29.65 19.01
CA GLY A 483 -23.30 -29.28 20.43
C GLY A 483 -21.92 -28.80 20.89
N GLY A 484 -21.02 -28.46 19.95
CA GLY A 484 -19.69 -27.96 20.28
C GLY A 484 -19.69 -26.56 20.88
N VAL A 485 -20.72 -25.78 20.57
CA VAL A 485 -20.96 -24.45 21.11
C VAL A 485 -21.18 -24.51 22.63
N ASP A 486 -21.96 -25.47 23.11
CA ASP A 486 -22.26 -25.62 24.53
C ASP A 486 -21.01 -25.93 25.36
N LEU A 487 -20.11 -26.74 24.81
CA LEU A 487 -18.82 -27.03 25.43
C LEU A 487 -17.96 -25.77 25.54
N ALA A 488 -17.89 -24.98 24.48
CA ALA A 488 -17.13 -23.72 24.48
C ALA A 488 -17.73 -22.68 25.44
N ALA A 489 -19.06 -22.60 25.52
CA ALA A 489 -19.77 -21.74 26.47
C ALA A 489 -19.50 -22.14 27.93
N GLN A 490 -19.52 -23.44 28.24
CA GLN A 490 -19.16 -23.94 29.58
C GLN A 490 -17.70 -23.63 29.96
N PHE A 491 -16.77 -23.77 29.02
CA PHE A 491 -15.38 -23.36 29.22
C PHE A 491 -15.28 -21.87 29.57
N LEU A 492 -15.96 -21.02 28.82
CA LEU A 492 -15.98 -19.59 29.09
C LEU A 492 -16.55 -19.26 30.46
N LEU A 493 -17.68 -19.86 30.83
CA LEU A 493 -18.30 -19.67 32.15
C LEU A 493 -17.38 -20.11 33.30
N HIS A 494 -16.70 -21.25 33.14
CA HIS A 494 -15.82 -21.78 34.18
C HIS A 494 -14.60 -20.87 34.42
N TYR A 495 -13.98 -20.36 33.35
CA TYR A 495 -12.78 -19.52 33.44
C TYR A 495 -13.07 -18.03 33.59
N SER A 496 -14.25 -17.53 33.20
CA SER A 496 -14.63 -16.13 33.41
C SER A 496 -14.89 -15.81 34.88
N GLY A 497 -15.21 -16.82 35.70
CA GLY A 497 -15.55 -16.64 37.12
C GLY A 497 -16.68 -15.62 37.33
N ASP A 498 -16.60 -14.87 38.43
CA ASP A 498 -17.59 -13.83 38.80
C ASP A 498 -17.52 -12.55 37.94
N TRP A 499 -16.58 -12.47 37.00
CA TRP A 499 -16.38 -11.26 36.17
C TRP A 499 -17.42 -11.13 35.05
N GLY A 500 -18.35 -12.08 34.95
CA GLY A 500 -19.51 -12.05 34.05
C GLY A 500 -19.12 -11.81 32.59
N LEU A 501 -19.89 -10.96 31.90
CA LEU A 501 -19.70 -10.63 30.48
C LEU A 501 -18.30 -10.05 30.20
N TYR A 502 -17.75 -9.23 31.09
CA TYR A 502 -16.42 -8.63 30.92
C TYR A 502 -15.31 -9.69 30.88
N GLY A 503 -15.37 -10.68 31.76
CA GLY A 503 -14.42 -11.81 31.76
C GLY A 503 -14.53 -12.67 30.51
N GLN A 504 -15.76 -12.92 30.03
CA GLN A 504 -16.00 -13.69 28.80
C GLN A 504 -15.43 -12.99 27.57
N LEU A 505 -15.70 -11.68 27.40
CA LEU A 505 -15.14 -10.90 26.29
C LEU A 505 -13.62 -10.83 26.36
N ALA A 506 -13.04 -10.69 27.55
CA ALA A 506 -11.59 -10.69 27.73
C ALA A 506 -10.96 -12.01 27.28
N LEU A 507 -11.57 -13.14 27.64
CA LEU A 507 -11.06 -14.47 27.27
C LEU A 507 -11.18 -14.73 25.76
N VAL A 508 -12.30 -14.33 25.14
CA VAL A 508 -12.49 -14.40 23.68
C VAL A 508 -11.46 -13.52 22.96
N PHE A 509 -11.22 -12.31 23.44
CA PHE A 509 -10.22 -11.41 22.87
C PHE A 509 -8.81 -12.02 22.96
N LEU A 510 -8.41 -12.52 24.13
CA LEU A 510 -7.10 -13.14 24.34
C LEU A 510 -6.91 -14.40 23.49
N ALA A 511 -7.93 -15.25 23.38
CA ALA A 511 -7.91 -16.43 22.51
C ALA A 511 -7.73 -16.03 21.04
N THR A 512 -8.46 -14.99 20.60
CA THR A 512 -8.40 -14.48 19.22
C THR A 512 -7.04 -13.88 18.89
N VAL A 513 -6.48 -13.06 19.79
CA VAL A 513 -5.12 -12.50 19.62
C VAL A 513 -4.07 -13.59 19.58
N SER A 514 -4.17 -14.58 20.47
CA SER A 514 -3.22 -15.70 20.55
C SER A 514 -3.18 -16.48 19.23
N LEU A 515 -4.34 -16.77 18.65
CA LEU A 515 -4.44 -17.39 17.32
C LEU A 515 -3.88 -16.47 16.22
N GLY A 516 -4.20 -15.17 16.29
CA GLY A 516 -3.75 -14.14 15.34
C GLY A 516 -2.24 -13.85 15.35
N MET A 517 -1.48 -14.33 16.33
CA MET A 517 -0.02 -14.20 16.31
C MET A 517 0.63 -15.00 15.17
N VAL A 518 -0.01 -16.10 14.76
CA VAL A 518 0.53 -17.05 13.78
C VAL A 518 -0.35 -17.10 12.53
N VAL A 519 -1.66 -16.93 12.70
CA VAL A 519 -2.65 -16.99 11.62
C VAL A 519 -3.00 -15.58 11.14
N SER A 520 -3.28 -15.43 9.84
CA SER A 520 -3.73 -14.14 9.29
C SER A 520 -5.03 -13.67 9.97
N GLY A 521 -5.17 -12.37 10.21
CA GLY A 521 -6.36 -11.81 10.88
C GLY A 521 -7.69 -12.19 10.21
N THR A 522 -7.70 -12.38 8.89
CA THR A 522 -8.93 -12.82 8.17
C THR A 522 -9.27 -14.27 8.52
N ALA A 523 -8.32 -15.19 8.47
CA ALA A 523 -8.58 -16.58 8.84
C ALA A 523 -8.96 -16.72 10.32
N THR A 524 -8.33 -15.94 11.21
CA THR A 524 -8.70 -15.85 12.62
C THR A 524 -10.16 -15.41 12.81
N ALA A 525 -10.58 -14.34 12.14
CA ALA A 525 -11.96 -13.85 12.18
C ALA A 525 -12.97 -14.87 11.64
N VAL A 526 -12.61 -15.56 10.57
CA VAL A 526 -13.44 -16.59 9.93
C VAL A 526 -13.64 -17.80 10.84
N LEU A 527 -12.62 -18.18 11.60
CA LEU A 527 -12.68 -19.27 12.57
C LEU A 527 -13.43 -18.86 13.84
N MET A 528 -12.99 -17.76 14.46
CA MET A 528 -13.47 -17.34 15.78
C MET A 528 -14.84 -16.68 15.72
N GLY A 529 -15.20 -16.06 14.60
CA GLY A 529 -16.43 -15.28 14.48
C GLY A 529 -17.69 -16.10 14.73
N PRO A 530 -17.94 -17.16 13.95
CA PRO A 530 -19.13 -17.98 14.16
C PRO A 530 -19.13 -18.72 15.49
N VAL A 531 -17.95 -19.12 15.99
CA VAL A 531 -17.79 -19.71 17.33
C VAL A 531 -18.24 -18.72 18.40
N ALA A 532 -17.77 -17.48 18.35
CA ALA A 532 -18.09 -16.44 19.33
C ALA A 532 -19.58 -16.02 19.28
N ILE A 533 -20.17 -15.91 18.08
CA ILE A 533 -21.60 -15.62 17.90
C ILE A 533 -22.43 -16.75 18.52
N SER A 534 -22.12 -18.01 18.21
CA SER A 534 -22.87 -19.14 18.73
C SER A 534 -22.75 -19.25 20.25
N ILE A 535 -21.57 -19.01 20.80
CA ILE A 535 -21.35 -18.95 22.25
C ILE A 535 -22.22 -17.87 22.89
N ALA A 536 -22.30 -16.68 22.29
CA ALA A 536 -23.12 -15.60 22.79
C ALA A 536 -24.60 -16.00 22.87
N GLU A 537 -25.11 -16.71 21.85
CA GLU A 537 -26.47 -17.26 21.86
C GLU A 537 -26.69 -18.25 23.02
N SER A 538 -25.76 -19.19 23.24
CA SER A 538 -25.84 -20.15 24.36
C SER A 538 -25.74 -19.49 25.73
N LEU A 539 -25.07 -18.34 25.83
CA LEU A 539 -24.94 -17.55 27.05
C LEU A 539 -26.08 -16.53 27.24
N HIS A 540 -27.03 -16.46 26.30
CA HIS A 540 -28.05 -15.41 26.25
C HIS A 540 -27.46 -13.99 26.32
N ALA A 541 -26.29 -13.78 25.72
CA ALA A 541 -25.60 -12.51 25.62
C ALA A 541 -25.71 -11.93 24.21
N SER A 542 -25.44 -10.63 24.06
CA SER A 542 -25.46 -9.95 22.76
C SER A 542 -24.44 -10.54 21.78
N PRO A 543 -24.88 -11.12 20.63
CA PRO A 543 -23.95 -11.66 19.62
C PRO A 543 -23.09 -10.58 18.97
N TYR A 544 -23.60 -9.35 18.91
CA TYR A 544 -22.87 -8.18 18.44
C TYR A 544 -21.63 -7.90 19.30
N ALA A 545 -21.73 -8.04 20.62
CA ALA A 545 -20.60 -7.81 21.53
C ALA A 545 -19.46 -8.82 21.28
N PHE A 546 -19.80 -10.11 21.14
CA PHE A 546 -18.83 -11.16 20.87
C PHE A 546 -18.21 -11.04 19.47
N ALA A 547 -19.03 -10.79 18.45
CA ALA A 547 -18.57 -10.58 17.09
C ALA A 547 -17.65 -9.36 16.98
N MET A 548 -18.01 -8.23 17.61
CA MET A 548 -17.19 -7.02 17.65
C MET A 548 -15.86 -7.28 18.36
N THR A 549 -15.88 -8.01 19.48
CA THR A 549 -14.66 -8.38 20.23
C THR A 549 -13.69 -9.17 19.35
N VAL A 550 -14.18 -10.16 18.60
CA VAL A 550 -13.36 -10.94 17.66
C VAL A 550 -12.83 -10.06 16.53
N ALA A 551 -13.65 -9.15 15.98
CA ALA A 551 -13.23 -8.26 14.89
C ALA A 551 -12.09 -7.32 15.31
N ILE A 552 -12.23 -6.68 16.48
CA ILE A 552 -11.23 -5.79 17.06
C ILE A 552 -9.95 -6.58 17.43
N ALA A 553 -10.09 -7.75 18.07
CA ALA A 553 -8.97 -8.62 18.40
C ALA A 553 -8.20 -9.12 17.16
N SER A 554 -8.91 -9.46 16.07
CA SER A 554 -8.31 -9.88 14.80
C SER A 554 -7.53 -8.75 14.12
N SER A 555 -7.90 -7.49 14.37
CA SER A 555 -7.21 -6.30 13.87
C SER A 555 -6.07 -5.84 14.81
N ALA A 556 -6.09 -6.24 16.08
CA ALA A 556 -5.08 -5.92 17.10
C ALA A 556 -3.79 -6.75 16.97
N ALA A 557 -3.36 -7.04 15.74
CA ALA A 557 -2.16 -7.82 15.43
C ALA A 557 -0.87 -6.98 15.56
N PHE A 558 -0.68 -6.29 16.68
CA PHE A 558 0.46 -5.39 16.90
C PHE A 558 1.76 -6.12 17.25
N MET A 559 1.66 -7.37 17.70
CA MET A 559 2.79 -8.13 18.27
C MET A 559 3.58 -8.94 17.24
N SER A 560 3.11 -9.01 15.99
CA SER A 560 3.72 -9.88 14.97
C SER A 560 3.92 -9.15 13.65
N PRO A 561 5.12 -9.25 13.04
CA PRO A 561 5.40 -8.70 11.72
C PRO A 561 4.79 -9.53 10.59
N VAL A 562 4.43 -10.80 10.84
CA VAL A 562 4.01 -11.74 9.79
C VAL A 562 2.48 -11.87 9.72
N SER A 563 1.76 -11.48 10.78
CA SER A 563 0.31 -11.64 10.87
C SER A 563 -0.48 -10.82 9.86
N THR A 564 0.05 -9.68 9.40
CA THR A 564 -0.60 -8.83 8.40
C THR A 564 0.38 -8.40 7.31
N PRO A 565 -0.04 -8.34 6.04
CA PRO A 565 0.82 -7.85 4.97
C PRO A 565 1.33 -6.42 5.19
N SER A 566 0.52 -5.56 5.82
CA SER A 566 0.92 -4.20 6.21
C SER A 566 2.09 -4.19 7.19
N ASN A 567 2.07 -5.04 8.23
CA ASN A 567 3.18 -5.13 9.19
C ASN A 567 4.43 -5.73 8.54
N ALA A 568 4.27 -6.68 7.61
CA ALA A 568 5.38 -7.28 6.89
C ALA A 568 6.12 -6.22 6.04
N LEU A 569 5.38 -5.37 5.32
CA LEU A 569 5.95 -4.26 4.55
C LEU A 569 6.72 -3.28 5.44
N VAL A 570 6.17 -2.92 6.60
CA VAL A 570 6.83 -2.03 7.56
C VAL A 570 8.05 -2.69 8.19
N SER A 571 7.99 -3.99 8.49
CA SER A 571 9.11 -4.77 9.00
C SER A 571 10.29 -4.77 8.02
N VAL A 572 10.01 -4.99 6.73
CA VAL A 572 11.04 -4.96 5.69
C VAL A 572 11.59 -3.54 5.49
N ALA A 573 10.72 -2.53 5.37
CA ALA A 573 11.16 -1.14 5.15
C ALA A 573 11.92 -0.54 6.34
N GLY A 574 11.56 -0.93 7.56
CA GLY A 574 12.18 -0.43 8.79
C GLY A 574 13.24 -1.35 9.41
N GLY A 575 13.46 -2.54 8.85
CA GLY A 575 14.35 -3.56 9.44
C GLY A 575 13.94 -3.96 10.85
N PHE A 576 12.65 -4.12 11.13
CA PHE A 576 12.16 -4.50 12.46
C PHE A 576 12.13 -6.02 12.63
N GLY A 577 12.69 -6.50 13.74
CA GLY A 577 12.59 -7.89 14.13
C GLY A 577 11.30 -8.22 14.88
N PHE A 578 11.07 -9.51 15.13
CA PHE A 578 9.93 -9.96 15.95
C PHE A 578 9.97 -9.37 17.38
N ALA A 579 11.16 -9.23 17.97
CA ALA A 579 11.34 -8.66 19.30
C ALA A 579 10.89 -7.19 19.38
N ASP A 580 11.11 -6.40 18.32
CA ASP A 580 10.68 -5.00 18.25
C ASP A 580 9.14 -4.92 18.26
N TYR A 581 8.49 -5.75 17.45
CA TYR A 581 7.03 -5.88 17.39
C TYR A 581 6.44 -6.37 18.70
N LEU A 582 7.06 -7.35 19.37
CA LEU A 582 6.57 -7.84 20.64
C LEU A 582 6.68 -6.77 21.74
N LYS A 583 7.82 -6.07 21.81
CA LYS A 583 8.06 -5.02 22.83
C LYS A 583 7.12 -3.84 22.69
N ILE A 584 6.86 -3.38 21.46
CA ILE A 584 6.03 -2.20 21.19
C ILE A 584 4.54 -2.58 21.07
N GLY A 585 4.25 -3.76 20.54
CA GLY A 585 2.90 -4.22 20.27
C GLY A 585 2.17 -4.71 21.52
N THR A 586 2.84 -5.37 22.46
CA THR A 586 2.18 -5.95 23.64
C THR A 586 1.41 -4.89 24.47
N PRO A 587 1.99 -3.72 24.80
CA PRO A 587 1.26 -2.68 25.52
C PRO A 587 0.04 -2.16 24.75
N LEU A 588 0.15 -2.05 23.43
CA LEU A 588 -0.94 -1.57 22.57
C LEU A 588 -2.06 -2.60 22.44
N THR A 589 -1.72 -3.89 22.36
CA THR A 589 -2.69 -4.99 22.38
C THR A 589 -3.42 -5.05 23.72
N LEU A 590 -2.70 -4.87 24.84
CA LEU A 590 -3.31 -4.83 26.18
C LEU A 590 -4.22 -3.60 26.36
N PHE A 591 -3.82 -2.45 25.80
CA PHE A 591 -4.67 -1.26 25.76
C PHE A 591 -5.93 -1.51 24.93
N SER A 592 -5.80 -2.12 23.75
CA SER A 592 -6.94 -2.50 22.90
C SER A 592 -7.88 -3.49 23.60
N LEU A 593 -7.33 -4.47 24.34
CA LEU A 593 -8.12 -5.38 25.19
C LEU A 593 -8.93 -4.60 26.21
N LEU A 594 -8.31 -3.69 26.97
CA LEU A 594 -8.98 -2.93 28.01
C LEU A 594 -10.09 -2.04 27.44
N VAL A 595 -9.81 -1.33 26.34
CA VAL A 595 -10.81 -0.51 25.64
C VAL A 595 -11.96 -1.38 25.12
N SER A 596 -11.66 -2.53 24.53
CA SER A 596 -12.68 -3.44 24.00
C SER A 596 -13.58 -3.98 25.11
N VAL A 597 -12.99 -4.50 26.18
CA VAL A 597 -13.72 -5.08 27.32
C VAL A 597 -14.58 -4.03 28.02
N MET A 598 -14.11 -2.78 28.13
CA MET A 598 -14.90 -1.71 28.77
C MET A 598 -15.99 -1.14 27.86
N LEU A 599 -15.68 -0.87 26.59
CA LEU A 599 -16.55 -0.09 25.72
C LEU A 599 -17.59 -0.95 24.98
N ILE A 600 -17.24 -2.19 24.62
CA ILE A 600 -18.13 -3.06 23.84
C ILE A 600 -19.44 -3.38 24.59
N PRO A 601 -19.44 -3.76 25.88
CA PRO A 601 -20.68 -3.99 26.63
C PRO A 601 -21.57 -2.75 26.75
N ILE A 602 -20.98 -1.54 26.71
CA ILE A 602 -21.72 -0.28 26.79
C ILE A 602 -22.37 0.04 25.44
N LEU A 603 -21.67 -0.23 24.33
CA LEU A 603 -22.18 0.01 22.98
C LEU A 603 -23.19 -1.05 22.53
N PHE A 604 -23.03 -2.29 23.00
CA PHE A 604 -23.87 -3.43 22.66
C PHE A 604 -24.38 -4.10 23.95
N PRO A 605 -25.34 -3.48 24.66
CA PRO A 605 -25.91 -4.07 25.86
C PRO A 605 -26.61 -5.41 25.56
N SER A 606 -26.65 -6.28 26.58
CA SER A 606 -27.21 -7.63 26.56
C SER A 606 -28.69 -7.68 26.23
#